data_AF-A0A919PSC1-F1
#
_entry.id   AF-A0A919PSC1-F1
#
_cell.length_a   1.000
_cell.length_b   1.000
_cell.length_c   1.000
_cell.angle_alpha   90.00
_cell.angle_beta   90.00
_cell.angle_gamma   90.00
#
_symmetry.space_group_name_H-M   'P 1'
#
loop_
_entity.id
_entity.type
_entity.pdbx_description
1 polymer ?
#
loop_
_entity_poly.entity_id
_entity_poly.type
_entity_poly.pdbx_seq_one_letter_code
_entity_poly.pdbx_strand_id
1 'polypeptide(L)'
;MTYFADLTPYTYSRDDDTVRYEWGTLNYRPRYERLNVGWLDASQPFDTGPVPDWFADALLDIVGNPSVNERRGLHLCEFCPSDTSLIADPRSDGQSWLAFREIRVPARPGVMFAAPALVWHYVSAHDYRPPAEFVEAVQRYDADWATEPSPWIPPDAERAVWGRTPRNVMLRCVRCGQKFELHYTPSEPGRRAVSLATQQLREQCPDHGKEWEFWDKIR
;
A
#
# COMPACT_ATOMS: atom_id res chain seq x y z
N MET A 1 -14.21 3.62 -18.80
CA MET A 1 -13.71 2.37 -18.20
C MET A 1 -12.42 1.97 -18.84
N THR A 2 -11.55 1.33 -18.08
CA THR A 2 -10.30 0.77 -18.61
C THR A 2 -10.29 -0.71 -18.30
N TYR A 3 -10.80 -1.51 -19.24
CA TYR A 3 -10.67 -2.97 -19.19
C TYR A 3 -9.23 -3.36 -19.52
N PHE A 4 -8.68 -4.27 -18.74
CA PHE A 4 -7.49 -5.03 -19.12
C PHE A 4 -7.69 -6.48 -18.74
N ALA A 5 -7.54 -7.39 -19.71
CA ALA A 5 -7.62 -8.80 -19.44
C ALA A 5 -6.56 -9.22 -18.41
N ASP A 6 -6.92 -10.15 -17.53
CA ASP A 6 -6.00 -10.67 -16.53
C ASP A 6 -4.74 -11.27 -17.18
N LEU A 7 -3.62 -11.11 -16.49
CA LEU A 7 -2.28 -11.57 -16.90
C LEU A 7 -1.76 -10.94 -18.20
N THR A 8 -2.40 -9.88 -18.71
CA THR A 8 -1.84 -9.09 -19.82
C THR A 8 -0.94 -7.96 -19.32
N PRO A 9 -0.03 -7.43 -20.16
CA PRO A 9 0.83 -6.30 -19.77
C PRO A 9 0.03 -5.06 -19.33
N TYR A 10 0.36 -4.52 -18.16
CA TYR A 10 -0.21 -3.27 -17.66
C TYR A 10 0.34 -2.08 -18.46
N THR A 11 -0.57 -1.29 -19.04
CA THR A 11 -0.20 -0.17 -19.93
C THR A 11 -0.83 1.17 -19.56
N TYR A 12 -1.54 1.24 -18.42
CA TYR A 12 -2.22 2.46 -17.99
C TYR A 12 -1.24 3.54 -17.49
N SER A 13 -0.25 3.16 -16.68
CA SER A 13 0.83 4.05 -16.22
C SER A 13 2.19 3.49 -16.65
N ARG A 14 2.57 3.73 -17.91
CA ARG A 14 3.69 3.02 -18.56
C ARG A 14 5.04 3.29 -17.94
N ASP A 15 5.34 4.53 -17.61
CA ASP A 15 6.72 4.93 -17.34
C ASP A 15 7.09 4.81 -15.86
N ASP A 16 6.16 5.16 -14.96
CA ASP A 16 6.43 5.31 -13.53
C ASP A 16 5.26 4.81 -12.69
N ASP A 17 5.57 4.35 -11.46
CA ASP A 17 4.60 4.18 -10.39
C ASP A 17 4.79 5.26 -9.33
N THR A 18 3.68 5.85 -8.89
CA THR A 18 3.61 6.81 -7.79
C THR A 18 3.07 6.11 -6.55
N VAL A 19 3.85 6.06 -5.48
CA VAL A 19 3.47 5.41 -4.21
C VAL A 19 3.34 6.46 -3.12
N ARG A 20 2.19 6.48 -2.44
CA ARG A 20 1.97 7.35 -1.28
C ARG A 20 2.29 6.60 0.01
N TYR A 21 3.26 7.12 0.73
CA TYR A 21 3.60 6.71 2.07
C TYR A 21 3.12 7.74 3.09
N GLU A 22 3.14 7.33 4.36
CA GLU A 22 2.95 8.22 5.50
C GLU A 22 3.89 9.43 5.53
N TRP A 23 5.10 9.25 4.99
CA TRP A 23 6.16 10.25 5.04
C TRP A 23 6.24 11.13 3.79
N GLY A 24 5.48 10.81 2.72
CA GLY A 24 5.54 11.54 1.47
C GLY A 24 5.17 10.68 0.27
N THR A 25 5.54 11.15 -0.92
CA THR A 25 5.24 10.48 -2.18
C THR A 25 6.54 10.11 -2.89
N LEU A 26 6.64 8.83 -3.27
CA LEU A 26 7.74 8.30 -4.07
C LEU A 26 7.25 8.07 -5.49
N ASN A 27 7.95 8.63 -6.47
CA ASN A 27 7.82 8.20 -7.86
C ASN A 27 9.05 7.40 -8.23
N TYR A 28 8.84 6.28 -8.91
CA TYR A 28 9.95 5.52 -9.45
C TYR A 28 9.59 4.85 -10.77
N ARG A 29 10.61 4.62 -11.59
CA ARG A 29 10.51 3.85 -12.83
C ARG A 29 10.73 2.36 -12.55
N PRO A 30 9.69 1.51 -12.63
CA PRO A 30 9.85 0.08 -12.43
C PRO A 30 10.63 -0.55 -13.60
N ARG A 31 11.50 -1.53 -13.29
CA ARG A 31 12.21 -2.36 -14.29
C ARG A 31 11.63 -3.76 -14.44
N TYR A 32 10.64 -4.09 -13.64
CA TYR A 32 9.93 -5.35 -13.69
C TYR A 32 8.73 -5.25 -14.65
N GLU A 33 8.30 -6.41 -15.16
CA GLU A 33 7.05 -6.52 -15.90
C GLU A 33 5.86 -6.30 -14.95
N ARG A 34 4.84 -5.58 -15.42
CA ARG A 34 3.58 -5.43 -14.70
C ARG A 34 2.47 -6.16 -15.44
N LEU A 35 1.74 -7.01 -14.74
CA LEU A 35 0.61 -7.78 -15.28
C LEU A 35 -0.71 -7.33 -14.65
N ASN A 36 -1.72 -7.12 -15.47
CA ASN A 36 -3.06 -6.71 -15.04
C ASN A 36 -3.75 -7.84 -14.26
N VAL A 37 -4.45 -7.48 -13.19
CA VAL A 37 -5.43 -8.35 -12.52
C VAL A 37 -6.63 -7.51 -12.09
N GLY A 38 -7.85 -7.99 -12.33
CA GLY A 38 -9.08 -7.40 -11.79
C GLY A 38 -9.47 -6.05 -12.41
N TRP A 39 -9.01 -5.74 -13.62
CA TRP A 39 -9.48 -4.58 -14.40
C TRP A 39 -10.72 -4.95 -15.21
N LEU A 40 -11.82 -5.19 -14.50
CA LEU A 40 -13.06 -5.72 -15.04
C LEU A 40 -13.93 -4.63 -15.71
N ASP A 41 -14.82 -5.07 -16.59
CA ASP A 41 -15.77 -4.22 -17.33
C ASP A 41 -17.05 -5.01 -17.59
N ALA A 42 -18.22 -4.37 -17.47
CA ALA A 42 -19.50 -5.07 -17.59
C ALA A 42 -19.76 -5.66 -18.99
N SER A 43 -19.04 -5.22 -20.01
CA SER A 43 -19.10 -5.78 -21.36
C SER A 43 -18.22 -7.02 -21.57
N GLN A 44 -17.38 -7.39 -20.60
CA GLN A 44 -16.43 -8.48 -20.71
C GLN A 44 -16.73 -9.58 -19.67
N PRO A 45 -16.73 -10.86 -20.07
CA PRO A 45 -16.82 -11.95 -19.10
C PRO A 45 -15.56 -11.99 -18.24
N PHE A 46 -15.73 -12.46 -17.01
CA PHE A 46 -14.62 -12.76 -16.10
C PHE A 46 -14.90 -14.08 -15.38
N ASP A 47 -13.84 -14.72 -14.92
CA ASP A 47 -13.95 -15.99 -14.19
C ASP A 47 -14.60 -15.76 -12.83
N THR A 48 -15.59 -16.58 -12.52
CA THR A 48 -16.25 -16.59 -11.22
C THR A 48 -16.08 -17.92 -10.50
N GLY A 49 -16.09 -17.87 -9.17
CA GLY A 49 -16.09 -19.06 -8.32
C GLY A 49 -15.38 -18.86 -7.00
N PRO A 50 -15.24 -19.93 -6.21
CA PRO A 50 -14.70 -19.83 -4.86
C PRO A 50 -13.22 -19.44 -4.89
N VAL A 51 -12.86 -18.62 -3.90
CA VAL A 51 -11.49 -18.29 -3.52
C VAL A 51 -11.24 -18.79 -2.09
N PRO A 52 -9.99 -18.97 -1.66
CA PRO A 52 -9.70 -19.34 -0.27
C PRO A 52 -10.26 -18.30 0.72
N ASP A 53 -10.79 -18.75 1.87
CA ASP A 53 -11.45 -17.88 2.85
C ASP A 53 -10.58 -16.72 3.37
N TRP A 54 -9.25 -16.92 3.42
CA TRP A 54 -8.29 -15.89 3.86
C TRP A 54 -8.04 -14.78 2.82
N PHE A 55 -8.42 -15.02 1.56
CA PHE A 55 -7.94 -14.23 0.43
C PHE A 55 -8.50 -12.80 0.40
N ALA A 56 -9.79 -12.63 0.70
CA ALA A 56 -10.41 -11.31 0.73
C ALA A 56 -9.79 -10.42 1.83
N ASP A 57 -9.54 -10.96 3.02
CA ASP A 57 -8.93 -10.21 4.12
C ASP A 57 -7.48 -9.81 3.78
N ALA A 58 -6.70 -10.73 3.19
CA ALA A 58 -5.34 -10.45 2.73
C ALA A 58 -5.30 -9.39 1.61
N LEU A 59 -6.24 -9.41 0.67
CA LEU A 59 -6.37 -8.34 -0.34
C LEU A 59 -6.66 -7.00 0.30
N LEU A 60 -7.51 -6.97 1.32
CA LEU A 60 -7.84 -5.74 2.02
C LEU A 60 -6.63 -5.20 2.81
N ASP A 61 -5.74 -6.08 3.32
CA ASP A 61 -4.45 -5.69 3.91
C ASP A 61 -3.55 -4.96 2.93
N ILE A 62 -3.48 -5.47 1.69
CA ILE A 62 -2.70 -4.88 0.61
C ILE A 62 -3.29 -3.54 0.16
N VAL A 63 -4.62 -3.44 0.03
CA VAL A 63 -5.32 -2.19 -0.31
C VAL A 63 -4.99 -1.05 0.66
N GLY A 64 -4.77 -1.38 1.94
CA GLY A 64 -4.36 -0.43 2.96
C GLY A 64 -2.90 0.01 2.91
N ASN A 65 -2.01 -0.71 2.19
CA ASN A 65 -0.56 -0.56 2.36
C ASN A 65 0.27 -0.85 1.09
N PRO A 66 0.97 0.13 0.51
CA PRO A 66 0.65 1.55 0.40
C PRO A 66 -0.22 1.80 -0.84
N SER A 67 -0.85 2.98 -0.90
CA SER A 67 -1.64 3.39 -2.06
C SER A 67 -0.74 3.65 -3.28
N VAL A 68 -1.09 3.08 -4.44
CA VAL A 68 -0.34 3.23 -5.70
C VAL A 68 -1.18 3.96 -6.75
N ASN A 69 -0.54 4.84 -7.51
CA ASN A 69 -1.10 5.56 -8.65
C ASN A 69 -2.47 6.18 -8.37
N GLU A 70 -2.60 6.92 -7.26
CA GLU A 70 -3.81 7.68 -6.99
C GLU A 70 -4.12 8.65 -8.14
N ARG A 71 -5.27 8.46 -8.79
CA ARG A 71 -5.72 9.29 -9.90
C ARG A 71 -6.87 10.20 -9.47
N ARG A 72 -7.15 11.22 -10.28
CA ARG A 72 -8.31 12.10 -10.09
C ARG A 72 -9.61 11.50 -10.63
N GLY A 73 -9.52 10.43 -11.42
CA GLY A 73 -10.68 9.70 -11.94
C GLY A 73 -11.24 8.73 -10.90
N LEU A 74 -12.54 8.48 -10.96
CA LEU A 74 -13.24 7.48 -10.15
C LEU A 74 -13.57 6.27 -11.03
N HIS A 75 -13.10 5.11 -10.61
CA HIS A 75 -13.52 3.81 -11.12
C HIS A 75 -14.75 3.39 -10.30
N LEU A 76 -15.92 3.38 -10.94
CA LEU A 76 -17.16 2.92 -10.32
C LEU A 76 -17.34 1.42 -10.61
N CYS A 77 -17.95 0.68 -9.67
CA CYS A 77 -18.36 -0.69 -9.91
C CYS A 77 -19.58 -0.70 -10.85
N GLU A 78 -19.44 -1.31 -12.03
CA GLU A 78 -20.53 -1.41 -13.02
C GLU A 78 -21.49 -2.57 -12.76
N PHE A 79 -21.15 -3.44 -11.81
CA PHE A 79 -21.94 -4.61 -11.45
C PHE A 79 -22.91 -4.31 -10.29
N CYS A 80 -22.67 -3.22 -9.55
CA CYS A 80 -23.58 -2.72 -8.53
C CYS A 80 -24.62 -1.75 -9.14
N PRO A 81 -25.79 -1.60 -8.50
CA PRO A 81 -26.70 -0.50 -8.77
C PRO A 81 -25.99 0.87 -8.72
N SER A 82 -26.47 1.83 -9.52
CA SER A 82 -25.77 3.12 -9.69
C SER A 82 -25.57 3.90 -8.40
N ASP A 83 -26.51 3.81 -7.46
CA ASP A 83 -26.48 4.46 -6.14
C ASP A 83 -25.49 3.81 -5.14
N THR A 84 -24.98 2.63 -5.46
CA THR A 84 -24.01 1.86 -4.66
C THR A 84 -22.75 1.51 -5.43
N SER A 85 -22.56 2.08 -6.63
CA SER A 85 -21.42 1.83 -7.51
C SER A 85 -20.10 2.44 -7.02
N LEU A 86 -20.16 3.43 -6.12
CA LEU A 86 -18.98 4.01 -5.49
C LEU A 86 -18.66 3.26 -4.20
N ILE A 87 -17.57 2.50 -4.21
CA ILE A 87 -17.24 1.57 -3.12
C ILE A 87 -16.35 2.24 -2.08
N ALA A 88 -16.88 2.36 -0.86
CA ALA A 88 -16.14 2.86 0.29
C ALA A 88 -15.01 1.89 0.65
N ASP A 89 -13.89 2.43 1.10
CA ASP A 89 -12.81 1.61 1.66
C ASP A 89 -13.26 1.09 3.04
N PRO A 90 -13.41 -0.23 3.23
CA PRO A 90 -13.91 -0.82 4.47
C PRO A 90 -13.08 -0.49 5.71
N ARG A 91 -11.82 -0.07 5.54
CA ARG A 91 -10.91 0.28 6.66
C ARG A 91 -10.85 1.76 6.96
N SER A 92 -11.57 2.59 6.20
CA SER A 92 -11.49 4.04 6.29
C SER A 92 -12.57 4.68 7.15
N ASP A 93 -13.43 3.90 7.81
CA ASP A 93 -14.63 4.40 8.50
C ASP A 93 -15.46 5.36 7.61
N GLY A 94 -15.52 5.07 6.31
CA GLY A 94 -16.23 5.87 5.30
C GLY A 94 -15.54 7.16 4.88
N GLN A 95 -14.30 7.41 5.30
CA GLN A 95 -13.54 8.62 4.94
C GLN A 95 -12.78 8.49 3.61
N SER A 96 -12.73 7.29 3.03
CA SER A 96 -12.01 7.03 1.79
C SER A 96 -12.73 6.03 0.89
N TRP A 97 -12.30 5.99 -0.38
CA TRP A 97 -12.91 5.18 -1.44
C TRP A 97 -11.86 4.30 -2.11
N LEU A 98 -12.29 3.17 -2.66
CA LEU A 98 -11.43 2.28 -3.47
C LEU A 98 -11.26 2.81 -4.90
N ALA A 99 -12.14 3.72 -5.34
CA ALA A 99 -12.35 4.10 -6.73
C ALA A 99 -11.16 4.75 -7.45
N PHE A 100 -10.15 5.25 -6.75
CA PHE A 100 -9.13 6.12 -7.36
C PHE A 100 -7.70 5.61 -7.19
N ARG A 101 -7.50 4.43 -6.60
CA ARG A 101 -6.18 3.90 -6.29
C ARG A 101 -5.97 2.50 -6.83
N GLU A 102 -4.71 2.16 -7.05
CA GLU A 102 -4.25 0.84 -7.46
C GLU A 102 -3.50 0.18 -6.32
N ILE A 103 -3.30 -1.13 -6.46
CA ILE A 103 -2.39 -1.92 -5.64
C ILE A 103 -1.29 -2.54 -6.50
N ARG A 104 -0.23 -2.97 -5.83
CA ARG A 104 0.84 -3.77 -6.42
C ARG A 104 1.02 -5.04 -5.59
N VAL A 105 0.94 -6.20 -6.22
CA VAL A 105 1.16 -7.50 -5.57
C VAL A 105 2.37 -8.19 -6.20
N PRO A 106 3.45 -8.37 -5.44
CA PRO A 106 4.65 -9.02 -5.95
C PRO A 106 4.39 -10.47 -6.36
N ALA A 107 4.88 -10.85 -7.54
CA ALA A 107 4.72 -12.20 -8.07
C ALA A 107 6.08 -12.95 -7.99
N ARG A 108 6.44 -13.64 -9.07
CA ARG A 108 7.79 -14.18 -9.27
C ARG A 108 8.82 -13.06 -9.52
N PRO A 109 10.13 -13.31 -9.35
CA PRO A 109 11.17 -12.31 -9.60
C PRO A 109 11.01 -11.61 -10.95
N GLY A 110 11.05 -10.27 -10.94
CA GLY A 110 10.91 -9.45 -12.14
C GLY A 110 9.47 -9.26 -12.64
N VAL A 111 8.45 -9.71 -11.89
CA VAL A 111 7.03 -9.53 -12.23
C VAL A 111 6.26 -8.96 -11.03
N MET A 112 5.36 -8.04 -11.33
CA MET A 112 4.46 -7.39 -10.38
C MET A 112 3.03 -7.43 -10.92
N PHE A 113 2.06 -7.83 -10.10
CA PHE A 113 0.67 -7.65 -10.46
C PHE A 113 0.21 -6.23 -10.17
N ALA A 114 -0.52 -5.64 -11.11
CA ALA A 114 -1.13 -4.32 -11.01
C ALA A 114 -2.65 -4.47 -11.09
N ALA A 115 -3.33 -4.06 -10.04
CA ALA A 115 -4.79 -4.20 -9.92
C ALA A 115 -5.41 -2.89 -9.41
N PRO A 116 -6.67 -2.57 -9.75
CA PRO A 116 -7.38 -1.51 -9.07
C PRO A 116 -7.68 -1.96 -7.63
N ALA A 117 -7.77 -1.03 -6.68
CA ALA A 117 -8.17 -1.40 -5.31
C ALA A 117 -9.58 -2.01 -5.24
N LEU A 118 -10.43 -1.76 -6.24
CA LEU A 118 -11.71 -2.43 -6.45
C LEU A 118 -11.61 -3.96 -6.59
N VAL A 119 -10.42 -4.53 -6.85
CA VAL A 119 -10.25 -5.98 -6.94
C VAL A 119 -10.77 -6.71 -5.70
N TRP A 120 -10.61 -6.12 -4.50
CA TRP A 120 -11.18 -6.65 -3.27
C TRP A 120 -12.71 -6.74 -3.35
N HIS A 121 -13.36 -5.70 -3.86
CA HIS A 121 -14.82 -5.65 -3.98
C HIS A 121 -15.34 -6.63 -5.03
N TYR A 122 -14.65 -6.77 -6.17
CA TYR A 122 -15.02 -7.76 -7.18
C TYR A 122 -14.96 -9.18 -6.63
N VAL A 123 -13.93 -9.49 -5.83
CA VAL A 123 -13.80 -10.80 -5.16
C VAL A 123 -14.91 -11.00 -4.11
N SER A 124 -15.20 -9.99 -3.29
CA SER A 124 -16.10 -10.14 -2.14
C SER A 124 -17.59 -10.01 -2.47
N ALA A 125 -17.95 -9.29 -3.53
CA ALA A 125 -19.34 -8.98 -3.88
C ALA A 125 -19.79 -9.51 -5.25
N HIS A 126 -18.85 -9.89 -6.12
CA HIS A 126 -19.16 -10.31 -7.49
C HIS A 126 -18.54 -11.66 -7.87
N ASP A 127 -18.12 -12.45 -6.86
CA ASP A 127 -17.54 -13.79 -7.01
C ASP A 127 -16.39 -13.87 -8.02
N TYR A 128 -15.72 -12.74 -8.31
CA TYR A 128 -14.58 -12.73 -9.21
C TYR A 128 -13.52 -13.66 -8.65
N ARG A 129 -13.12 -14.65 -9.46
CA ARG A 129 -12.06 -15.60 -9.15
C ARG A 129 -10.81 -15.18 -9.92
N PRO A 130 -9.82 -14.53 -9.26
CA PRO A 130 -8.62 -14.09 -9.93
C PRO A 130 -7.76 -15.28 -10.39
N PRO A 131 -6.78 -15.03 -11.28
CA PRO A 131 -5.80 -16.05 -11.66
C PRO A 131 -5.12 -16.68 -10.44
N ALA A 132 -4.88 -17.99 -10.49
CA ALA A 132 -4.25 -18.72 -9.38
C ALA A 132 -2.89 -18.14 -8.98
N GLU A 133 -2.08 -17.69 -9.95
CA GLU A 133 -0.79 -17.04 -9.69
C GLU A 133 -0.91 -15.76 -8.85
N PHE A 134 -2.01 -15.02 -9.00
CA PHE A 134 -2.30 -13.84 -8.19
C PHE A 134 -2.71 -14.23 -6.77
N VAL A 135 -3.53 -15.27 -6.62
CA VAL A 135 -3.92 -15.80 -5.30
C VAL A 135 -2.68 -16.28 -4.54
N GLU A 136 -1.79 -17.04 -5.19
CA GLU A 136 -0.52 -17.47 -4.60
C GLU A 136 0.39 -16.29 -4.22
N ALA A 137 0.43 -15.25 -5.05
CA ALA A 137 1.20 -14.04 -4.78
C ALA A 137 0.69 -13.29 -3.54
N VAL A 138 -0.63 -13.14 -3.40
CA VAL A 138 -1.25 -12.55 -2.20
C VAL A 138 -0.96 -13.39 -0.96
N GLN A 139 -0.96 -14.72 -1.06
CA GLN A 139 -0.62 -15.59 0.07
C GLN A 139 0.80 -15.36 0.61
N ARG A 140 1.73 -15.00 -0.27
CA ARG A 140 3.14 -14.75 0.06
C ARG A 140 3.42 -13.30 0.43
N TYR A 141 2.41 -12.43 0.35
CA TYR A 141 2.56 -11.02 0.65
C TYR A 141 2.98 -10.82 2.09
N ASP A 142 4.05 -10.03 2.28
CA ASP A 142 4.52 -9.59 3.58
C ASP A 142 4.30 -8.08 3.69
N ALA A 143 3.62 -7.63 4.75
CA ALA A 143 3.35 -6.21 4.98
C ALA A 143 4.63 -5.37 5.09
N ASP A 144 5.76 -5.94 5.52
CA ASP A 144 7.04 -5.24 5.55
C ASP A 144 7.50 -4.83 4.14
N TRP A 145 7.03 -5.52 3.09
CA TRP A 145 7.33 -5.19 1.70
C TRP A 145 6.68 -3.90 1.22
N ALA A 146 5.59 -3.48 1.85
CA ALA A 146 5.01 -2.17 1.62
C ALA A 146 5.91 -1.05 2.12
N THR A 147 6.92 -1.33 2.95
CA THR A 147 7.85 -0.35 3.50
C THR A 147 9.21 -0.39 2.81
N GLU A 148 9.91 0.74 2.77
CA GLU A 148 11.29 0.76 2.31
C GLU A 148 12.23 0.22 3.41
N PRO A 149 13.35 -0.46 3.05
CA PRO A 149 13.67 -0.96 1.72
C PRO A 149 12.69 -2.09 1.35
N SER A 150 12.04 -1.92 0.20
CA SER A 150 11.09 -2.90 -0.33
C SER A 150 11.82 -3.82 -1.29
N PRO A 151 11.57 -5.14 -1.30
CA PRO A 151 12.16 -6.03 -2.30
C PRO A 151 11.80 -5.64 -3.74
N TRP A 152 10.79 -4.78 -3.90
CA TRP A 152 10.14 -4.46 -5.17
C TRP A 152 10.50 -3.10 -5.72
N ILE A 153 11.16 -2.25 -4.93
CA ILE A 153 11.69 -0.98 -5.40
C ILE A 153 13.19 -1.16 -5.48
N PRO A 154 13.74 -1.47 -6.68
CA PRO A 154 15.16 -1.73 -6.83
C PRO A 154 15.99 -0.59 -6.21
N PRO A 155 17.12 -0.88 -5.56
CA PRO A 155 18.02 0.15 -5.06
C PRO A 155 18.47 1.12 -6.17
N ASP A 156 18.49 0.65 -7.42
CA ASP A 156 18.89 1.40 -8.61
C ASP A 156 17.70 1.96 -9.42
N ALA A 157 16.48 1.90 -8.88
CA ALA A 157 15.34 2.59 -9.49
C ALA A 157 15.61 4.11 -9.52
N GLU A 158 15.27 4.77 -10.62
CA GLU A 158 15.25 6.23 -10.67
C GLU A 158 14.15 6.72 -9.73
N ARG A 159 14.48 7.62 -8.78
CA ARG A 159 13.58 8.02 -7.68
C ARG A 159 13.40 9.53 -7.65
N ALA A 160 12.16 9.96 -7.54
CA ALA A 160 11.80 11.34 -7.19
C ALA A 160 10.89 11.34 -5.96
N VAL A 161 11.32 12.01 -4.89
CA VAL A 161 10.58 12.10 -3.62
C VAL A 161 10.01 13.50 -3.44
N TRP A 162 8.71 13.58 -3.17
CA TRP A 162 7.98 14.83 -2.98
C TRP A 162 7.23 14.85 -1.65
N GLY A 163 6.97 16.06 -1.13
CA GLY A 163 6.07 16.25 0.01
C GLY A 163 6.53 15.55 1.29
N ARG A 164 7.85 15.51 1.57
CA ARG A 164 8.36 15.00 2.84
C ARG A 164 7.82 15.86 3.98
N THR A 165 6.85 15.34 4.72
CA THR A 165 6.30 16.04 5.89
C THR A 165 7.15 15.69 7.11
N PRO A 166 7.77 16.66 7.79
CA PRO A 166 8.39 16.43 9.09
C PRO A 166 7.34 15.88 10.06
N ARG A 167 7.66 14.79 10.75
CA ARG A 167 6.80 14.22 11.80
C ARG A 167 7.33 14.64 13.16
N ASN A 168 6.40 14.93 14.07
CA ASN A 168 6.68 15.11 15.48
C ASN A 168 6.18 13.85 16.20
N VAL A 169 7.10 13.07 16.75
CA VAL A 169 6.75 11.90 17.56
C VAL A 169 7.10 12.20 19.00
N MET A 170 6.13 11.98 19.89
CA MET A 170 6.36 12.05 21.31
C MET A 170 6.73 10.66 21.83
N LEU A 171 7.87 10.56 22.48
CA LEU A 171 8.36 9.34 23.09
C LEU A 171 8.40 9.52 24.60
N ARG A 172 8.13 8.45 25.35
CA ARG A 172 8.18 8.47 26.81
C ARG A 172 9.11 7.38 27.31
N CYS A 173 9.98 7.73 28.25
CA CYS A 173 10.77 6.74 28.97
C CYS A 173 9.83 5.93 29.86
N VAL A 174 9.83 4.60 29.70
CA VAL A 174 8.98 3.72 30.51
C VAL A 174 9.39 3.78 31.98
N ARG A 175 10.67 4.05 32.28
CA ARG A 175 11.22 4.05 33.65
C ARG A 175 11.07 5.38 34.38
N CYS A 176 11.56 6.47 33.79
CA CYS A 176 11.53 7.79 34.46
C CYS A 176 10.35 8.66 34.02
N GLY A 177 9.60 8.26 33.00
CA GLY A 177 8.46 9.01 32.49
C GLY A 177 8.82 10.28 31.71
N GLN A 178 10.11 10.58 31.52
CA GLN A 178 10.55 11.73 30.74
C GLN A 178 10.03 11.64 29.31
N LYS A 179 9.50 12.75 28.81
CA LYS A 179 8.95 12.86 27.47
C LYS A 179 9.95 13.53 26.55
N PHE A 180 10.02 13.07 25.32
CA PHE A 180 10.87 13.61 24.28
C PHE A 180 10.05 13.89 23.02
N GLU A 181 10.18 15.10 22.48
CA GLU A 181 9.62 15.44 21.18
C GLU A 181 10.70 15.24 20.12
N LEU A 182 10.49 14.26 19.25
CA LEU A 182 11.34 14.00 18.11
C LEU A 182 10.75 14.70 16.88
N HIS A 183 11.41 15.75 16.42
CA HIS A 183 11.23 16.27 15.08
C HIS A 183 12.10 15.47 14.13
N TYR A 184 11.51 14.69 13.23
CA TYR A 184 12.27 14.01 12.19
C TYR A 184 11.60 14.15 10.83
N THR A 185 12.42 14.44 9.83
CA THR A 185 12.03 14.26 8.43
C THR A 185 12.58 12.91 8.03
N PRO A 186 11.75 11.92 7.67
CA PRO A 186 12.26 10.64 7.19
C PRO A 186 13.05 10.94 5.92
N SER A 187 14.38 10.94 5.99
CA SER A 187 15.26 11.11 4.82
C SER A 187 15.50 9.78 4.09
N GLU A 188 15.26 8.66 4.79
CA GLU A 188 15.54 7.27 4.42
C GLU A 188 14.61 6.30 5.20
N PRO A 189 14.57 4.99 4.89
CA PRO A 189 13.48 4.11 5.31
C PRO A 189 13.26 4.01 6.82
N GLY A 190 12.01 3.76 7.23
CA GLY A 190 11.51 3.91 8.60
C GLY A 190 12.39 3.35 9.71
N ARG A 191 13.14 2.25 9.48
CA ARG A 191 14.08 1.68 10.47
C ARG A 191 15.31 2.55 10.74
N ARG A 192 15.87 3.26 9.76
CA ARG A 192 17.02 4.16 9.98
C ARG A 192 16.62 5.41 10.76
N ALA A 193 15.44 5.96 10.47
CA ALA A 193 14.90 7.10 11.21
C ALA A 193 14.60 6.75 12.68
N VAL A 194 14.00 5.59 12.95
CA VAL A 194 13.80 5.07 14.32
C VAL A 194 15.14 4.79 15.00
N SER A 195 16.16 4.32 14.28
CA SER A 195 17.50 4.11 14.82
C SER A 195 18.20 5.43 15.19
N LEU A 196 18.12 6.46 14.34
CA LEU A 196 18.60 7.81 14.63
C LEU A 196 17.86 8.45 15.81
N ALA A 197 16.54 8.29 15.86
CA ALA A 197 15.72 8.71 17.00
C ALA A 197 16.16 8.02 18.29
N THR A 198 16.37 6.70 18.24
CA THR A 198 16.84 5.89 19.37
C THR A 198 18.24 6.32 19.82
N GLN A 199 19.12 6.69 18.90
CA GLN A 199 20.44 7.22 19.21
C GLN A 199 20.35 8.57 19.94
N GLN A 200 19.60 9.53 19.40
CA GLN A 200 19.39 10.85 20.03
C GLN A 200 18.73 10.74 21.42
N LEU A 201 17.84 9.77 21.60
CA LEU A 201 17.20 9.46 22.89
C LEU A 201 18.19 8.88 23.92
N ARG A 202 19.11 8.02 23.49
CA ARG A 202 20.15 7.43 24.35
C ARG A 202 21.12 8.49 24.88
N GLU A 203 21.37 9.55 24.12
CA GLU A 203 22.19 10.67 24.55
C GLU A 203 21.52 11.50 25.66
N GLN A 204 20.19 11.59 25.66
CA GLN A 204 19.43 12.41 26.63
C GLN A 204 18.98 11.65 27.89
N CYS A 205 18.91 10.32 27.83
CA CYS A 205 18.63 9.47 29.00
C CYS A 205 19.53 8.22 29.01
N PRO A 206 20.83 8.39 29.31
CA PRO A 206 21.84 7.34 29.19
C PRO A 206 21.60 6.14 30.11
N ASP A 207 20.99 6.35 31.28
CA ASP A 207 20.78 5.31 32.30
C ASP A 207 19.54 4.42 32.05
N HIS A 208 18.63 4.83 31.17
CA HIS A 208 17.34 4.14 30.93
C HIS A 208 17.06 3.89 29.43
N GLY A 209 18.05 4.11 28.56
CA GLY A 209 17.93 4.23 27.11
C GLY A 209 17.55 2.97 26.29
N LYS A 210 16.93 1.96 26.90
CA LYS A 210 16.55 0.69 26.24
C LYS A 210 15.05 0.39 26.24
N GLU A 211 14.23 1.08 27.05
CA GLU A 211 12.79 0.80 27.21
C GLU A 211 11.99 2.10 27.04
N TRP A 212 11.46 2.32 25.83
CA TRP A 212 10.67 3.49 25.45
C TRP A 212 9.35 3.06 24.83
N GLU A 213 8.30 3.81 25.09
CA GLU A 213 6.98 3.62 24.46
C GLU A 213 6.63 4.83 23.60
N PHE A 214 5.95 4.58 22.47
CA PHE A 214 5.31 5.64 21.71
C PHE A 214 4.22 6.25 22.58
N TRP A 215 4.35 7.54 22.87
CA TRP A 215 3.37 8.27 23.64
C TRP A 215 2.59 9.12 22.64
N ASP A 216 1.49 8.58 22.15
CA ASP A 216 0.65 9.23 21.13
C ASP A 216 0.45 10.73 21.39
N LYS A 217 0.48 11.51 20.31
CA LYS A 217 -0.33 12.72 20.21
C LYS A 217 -1.28 12.56 19.02
N ILE A 218 -2.50 12.19 19.37
CA ILE A 218 -3.77 12.85 19.02
C ILE A 218 -3.67 13.84 17.84
N ARG A 219 -4.31 13.44 16.72
CA ARG A 219 -4.79 14.21 15.55
C ARG A 219 -3.77 14.94 14.68
#